data_AF-G4CW99-F1
#
_entry.id   AF-G4CW99-F1
#
_cell.length_a   1.000
_cell.length_b   1.000
_cell.length_c   1.000
_cell.angle_alpha   90.00
_cell.angle_beta   90.00
_cell.angle_gamma   90.00
#
_symmetry.space_group_name_H-M   'P 1'
#
loop_
_entity.id
_entity.type
_entity.pdbx_description
1 polymer ?
#
loop_
_entity_poly.entity_id
_entity_poly.type
_entity_poly.pdbx_seq_one_letter_code
_entity_poly.pdbx_strand_id
1 'polypeptide(L)' 'MADEPTGALDSANSQELFKLFAALAHERSMCVVVATHDPIAGRFCDSMTVLRDGQIIK' A
#
# COMPACT_ATOMS: atom_id res chain seq x y z
N MET A 1 -6.47 6.98 4.29
CA MET A 1 -5.82 7.13 2.97
C MET A 1 -4.42 7.64 3.22
N ALA A 2 -3.42 7.01 2.59
CA ALA A 2 -2.02 7.42 2.66
C ALA A 2 -1.48 7.60 1.23
N ASP A 3 -0.77 8.70 0.98
CA ASP A 3 -0.18 9.05 -0.32
C ASP A 3 1.34 9.02 -0.20
N GLU A 4 1.98 8.12 -0.95
CA GLU A 4 3.43 7.84 -0.92
C GLU A 4 4.05 7.72 0.49
N PRO A 5 3.48 6.88 1.40
CA PRO A 5 3.93 6.81 2.79
C PRO A 5 5.32 6.19 2.98
N THR A 6 5.90 5.60 1.93
CA THR A 6 7.23 4.95 1.94
C THR A 6 8.34 5.80 1.35
N GLY A 7 8.05 6.97 0.76
CA GLY A 7 9.03 7.73 -0.03
C GLY A 7 10.29 8.19 0.71
N ALA A 8 10.26 8.25 2.05
CA ALA A 8 11.40 8.62 2.89
C ALA A 8 11.93 7.45 3.76
N LEU A 9 11.37 6.24 3.62
CA LEU A 9 11.71 5.08 4.43
C LEU A 9 12.68 4.17 3.67
N ASP A 10 13.53 3.46 4.41
CA ASP A 10 14.27 2.34 3.83
C ASP A 10 13.35 1.13 3.57
N SER A 11 13.90 0.11 2.90
CA SER A 11 13.15 -1.08 2.51
C SER A 11 12.67 -1.93 3.71
N ALA A 12 13.31 -1.82 4.88
CA ALA A 12 12.90 -2.56 6.06
C ALA A 12 11.73 -1.86 6.76
N ASN A 13 11.84 -0.55 6.96
CA ASN A 13 10.79 0.28 7.54
C ASN A 13 9.53 0.30 6.66
N SER A 14 9.67 0.30 5.33
CA SER A 14 8.54 0.22 4.41
C SER A 14 7.76 -1.09 4.59
N GLN A 15 8.45 -2.22 4.80
CA GLN A 15 7.79 -3.50 5.08
C GLN A 15 7.01 -3.48 6.39
N GLU A 16 7.56 -2.90 7.44
CA GLU A 16 6.86 -2.78 8.72
C GLU A 16 5.61 -1.92 8.60
N LEU A 17 5.70 -0.81 7.87
CA LEU A 17 4.56 0.07 7.59
C LEU A 17 3.44 -0.66 6.83
N PHE A 18 3.77 -1.42 5.78
CA PHE A 18 2.75 -2.20 5.06
C PHE A 18 2.16 -3.34 5.90
N LYS A 19 2.95 -3.99 6.77
CA LYS A 19 2.42 -4.97 7.74
C LYS A 19 1.42 -4.32 8.69
N LEU A 20 1.73 -3.13 9.19
CA LEU A 20 0.81 -2.38 10.05
C LEU A 20 -0.49 -2.05 9.32
N PHE A 21 -0.42 -1.59 8.07
CA PHE A 21 -1.61 -1.32 7.26
C PHE A 21 -2.46 -2.56 7.01
N ALA A 22 -1.85 -3.70 6.72
CA ALA A 22 -2.57 -4.97 6.56
C ALA A 22 -3.26 -5.39 7.87
N ALA A 23 -2.56 -5.31 9.01
CA ALA A 23 -3.13 -5.59 10.33
C ALA A 23 -4.32 -4.67 10.64
N LEU A 24 -4.18 -3.37 10.35
CA LEU A 24 -5.28 -2.41 10.51
C LEU A 24 -6.48 -2.75 9.62
N ALA A 25 -6.25 -3.18 8.38
CA ALA A 25 -7.32 -3.56 7.47
C ALA A 25 -8.09 -4.80 7.97
N HIS A 26 -7.36 -5.86 8.31
CA HIS A 26 -7.95 -7.16 8.63
C HIS A 26 -8.41 -7.29 10.09
N GLU A 27 -7.60 -6.83 11.05
CA GLU A 27 -7.91 -7.01 12.48
C GLU A 27 -8.96 -5.99 12.96
N ARG A 28 -8.98 -4.79 12.37
CA ARG A 28 -9.91 -3.72 12.76
C ARG A 28 -11.04 -3.50 11.76
N SER A 29 -11.15 -4.35 10.75
CA SER A 29 -12.18 -4.25 9.69
C SER A 29 -12.22 -2.86 9.04
N MET A 30 -11.05 -2.28 8.78
CA MET A 30 -10.94 -0.96 8.16
C MET A 30 -10.64 -1.07 6.67
N CYS A 31 -11.19 -0.16 5.88
CA CYS A 31 -10.76 0.01 4.50
C CYS A 31 -9.48 0.86 4.46
N VAL A 32 -8.39 0.26 3.98
CA VAL A 32 -7.10 0.95 3.80
C VAL A 32 -6.80 1.07 2.32
N VAL A 33 -6.56 2.31 1.87
CA VAL A 33 -6.15 2.63 0.50
C VAL A 33 -4.81 3.35 0.57
N VAL A 34 -3.84 2.83 -0.20
CA VAL A 34 -2.48 3.35 -0.29
C VAL A 34 -2.16 3.64 -1.76
N ALA A 35 -1.70 4.85 -2.05
CA ALA A 35 -1.08 5.18 -3.33
C ALA A 35 0.44 5.09 -3.17
N THR A 36 1.11 4.28 -3.98
CA THR A 36 2.56 4.16 -3.95
C THR A 36 3.11 3.58 -5.26
N HIS A 37 4.36 3.91 -5.56
CA HIS A 37 5.15 3.28 -6.63
C HIS A 37 6.02 2.11 -6.12
N ASP A 38 6.01 1.81 -4.83
CA ASP A 38 6.79 0.70 -4.25
C ASP A 38 6.15 -0.67 -4.58
N PRO A 39 6.82 -1.53 -5.37
CA PRO A 39 6.28 -2.83 -5.75
C PRO A 39 6.06 -3.78 -4.56
N ILE A 40 6.68 -3.53 -3.41
CA ILE A 40 6.54 -4.39 -2.24
C ILE A 40 5.13 -4.35 -1.64
N ALA A 41 4.39 -3.25 -1.88
CA ALA A 41 3.01 -3.08 -1.42
C ALA A 41 2.09 -4.22 -1.88
N GLY A 42 2.34 -4.75 -3.09
CA GLY A 42 1.61 -5.87 -3.67
C GLY A 42 1.64 -7.16 -2.83
N ARG A 43 2.60 -7.30 -1.90
CA ARG A 43 2.69 -8.45 -0.99
C ARG A 43 1.80 -8.34 0.24
N PHE A 44 1.29 -7.15 0.54
CA PHE A 44 0.57 -6.84 1.79
C PHE A 44 -0.87 -6.38 1.54
N CYS A 45 -1.28 -6.20 0.28
CA CYS A 45 -2.63 -5.80 -0.08
C CYS A 45 -3.49 -6.98 -0.54
N ASP A 46 -4.80 -6.88 -0.33
CA ASP A 46 -5.77 -7.86 -0.85
C ASP A 46 -5.97 -7.73 -2.37
N SER A 47 -5.85 -6.52 -2.90
CA SER A 47 -5.96 -6.21 -4.32
C SER A 47 -5.05 -5.04 -4.70
N MET A 48 -4.60 -5.02 -5.95
CA MET A 48 -3.74 -3.98 -6.48
C MET A 48 -4.26 -3.52 -7.84
N THR A 49 -4.48 -2.22 -7.95
CA THR A 49 -4.92 -1.54 -9.17
C THR A 49 -3.77 -0.69 -9.71
N VAL A 50 -3.61 -0.67 -11.04
CA VAL A 50 -2.57 0.13 -11.70
C VAL A 50 -3.23 1.29 -12.43
N LEU A 51 -2.80 2.50 -12.09
CA LEU A 51 -3.15 3.72 -12.81
C LEU A 51 -2.04 4.09 -13.79
N ARG A 52 -2.39 4.38 -15.04
CA ARG A 52 -1.49 4.90 -16.07
C ARG A 52 -2.23 5.95 -16.90
N ASP A 53 -1.63 7.12 -17.07
CA ASP A 53 -2.19 8.21 -17.88
C ASP A 53 -3.65 8.56 -17.51
N GLY A 54 -3.96 8.55 -16.20
CA GLY A 54 -5.30 8.83 -15.68
C GLY A 54 -6.32 7.71 -15.86
N GLN A 55 -5.91 6.54 -16.35
CA GLN A 55 -6.77 5.38 -16.59
C GLN A 55 -6.37 4.19 -15.72
N ILE A 56 -7.37 3.45 -15.23
CA ILE A 56 -7.15 2.15 -14.58
C ILE A 56 -6.90 1.12 -15.67
N ILE A 57 -5.71 0.51 -15.65
CA ILE A 57 -5.31 -0.50 -16.64
C ILE A 57 -5.28 -1.92 -16.08
N LYS A 58 -5.37 -2.07 -14.75
CA LYS A 58 -5.42 -3.35 -14.04
C LYS A 58 -6.06 -3.15 -12.68
#